data_AF-A0A6B1F2B7-F1
#
_entry.id   AF-A0A6B1F2B7-F1
#
_cell.length_a   1.000
_cell.length_b   1.000
_cell.length_c   1.000
_cell.angle_alpha   90.00
_cell.angle_beta   90.00
_cell.angle_gamma   90.00
#
_symmetry.space_group_name_H-M   'P 1'
#
loop_
_entity.id
_entity.type
_entity.pdbx_description
1 polymer ?
#
loop_
_entity_poly.entity_id
_entity_poly.type
_entity_poly.pdbx_seq_one_letter_code
_entity_poly.pdbx_strand_id
1 'polypeptide(L)'
;MYYFYFDASALAKRYTDEVGSDKIDFFFDNVPLERLSCLAIGAMEVFWICVRKQNDGRITNHQFERAITLLRGEVINTQSDFKTISVPDSLVWGSMDLIETYSLNSVDAMVLRSALDVAAERRNVGDVLVLVASDQRLLRAAHAEGLQIFNPEQDSQQTLTDWIS
;
A
#
# COMPACT_ATOMS: atom_id res chain seq x y z
N MET A 1 -12.17 3.58 -13.87
CA MET A 1 -10.68 3.58 -13.87
C MET A 1 -10.18 2.84 -12.63
N TYR A 2 -8.96 2.33 -12.65
CA TYR A 2 -8.36 1.64 -11.51
C TYR A 2 -7.50 2.58 -10.65
N TYR A 3 -7.64 2.44 -9.34
CA TYR A 3 -6.86 3.09 -8.29
C TYR A 3 -6.23 2.03 -7.39
N PHE A 4 -5.07 2.33 -6.83
CA PHE A 4 -4.29 1.37 -6.06
C PHE A 4 -4.00 1.90 -4.67
N TYR A 5 -4.39 1.13 -3.65
CA TYR A 5 -4.15 1.43 -2.25
C TYR A 5 -3.08 0.47 -1.74
N PHE A 6 -1.92 0.99 -1.33
CA PHE A 6 -0.82 0.17 -0.86
C PHE A 6 -0.83 0.02 0.65
N ASP A 7 -0.69 -1.22 1.09
CA ASP A 7 -0.19 -1.56 2.42
C ASP A 7 1.35 -1.47 2.46
N ALA A 8 1.92 -1.28 3.66
CA ALA A 8 3.36 -1.22 3.86
C ALA A 8 4.09 -2.49 3.39
N SER A 9 3.47 -3.68 3.54
CA SER A 9 4.04 -4.96 3.12
C SER A 9 4.24 -5.08 1.60
N ALA A 10 3.54 -4.29 0.79
CA ALA A 10 3.78 -4.17 -0.64
C ALA A 10 4.62 -2.93 -0.98
N LEU A 11 4.31 -1.78 -0.40
CA LEU A 11 4.99 -0.52 -0.72
C LEU A 11 6.48 -0.55 -0.41
N ALA A 12 6.91 -1.27 0.64
CA ALA A 12 8.32 -1.40 0.98
C ALA A 12 9.18 -2.03 -0.12
N LYS A 13 8.57 -2.81 -1.03
CA LYS A 13 9.25 -3.45 -2.16
C LYS A 13 9.69 -2.46 -3.23
N ARG A 14 9.07 -1.26 -3.28
CA ARG A 14 9.52 -0.15 -4.13
C ARG A 14 10.91 0.35 -3.72
N TYR A 15 11.21 0.28 -2.42
CA TYR A 15 12.39 0.91 -1.83
C TYR A 15 13.46 -0.08 -1.42
N THR A 16 13.13 -1.37 -1.44
CA THR A 16 14.04 -2.45 -1.07
C THR A 16 13.83 -3.62 -2.01
N ASP A 17 14.93 -4.18 -2.53
CA ASP A 17 14.89 -5.28 -3.49
C ASP A 17 14.36 -6.56 -2.81
N GLU A 18 13.15 -6.96 -3.17
CA GLU A 18 12.43 -8.11 -2.64
C GLU A 18 11.65 -8.84 -3.74
N VAL A 19 11.20 -10.05 -3.45
CA VAL A 19 10.20 -10.73 -4.32
C VAL A 19 8.99 -9.83 -4.47
N GLY A 20 8.61 -9.54 -5.73
CA GLY A 20 7.50 -8.66 -6.08
C GLY A 20 7.88 -7.20 -6.36
N SER A 21 9.14 -6.79 -6.15
CA SER A 21 9.61 -5.43 -6.48
C SER A 21 9.39 -5.08 -7.95
N ASP A 22 9.57 -6.04 -8.87
CA ASP A 22 9.31 -5.88 -10.31
C ASP A 22 7.89 -5.36 -10.61
N LYS A 23 6.88 -5.86 -9.90
CA LYS A 23 5.48 -5.46 -10.11
C LYS A 23 5.16 -4.13 -9.44
N ILE A 24 5.81 -3.84 -8.30
CA ILE A 24 5.67 -2.53 -7.65
C ILE A 24 6.35 -1.45 -8.47
N ASP A 25 7.54 -1.70 -9.02
CA ASP A 25 8.19 -0.78 -9.95
C ASP A 25 7.32 -0.55 -11.20
N PHE A 26 6.73 -1.62 -11.75
CA PHE A 26 5.78 -1.50 -12.86
C PHE A 26 4.59 -0.57 -12.55
N PHE A 27 4.03 -0.62 -11.32
CA PHE A 27 3.00 0.33 -10.90
C PHE A 27 3.49 1.77 -10.96
N PHE A 28 4.63 2.07 -10.35
CA PHE A 28 5.16 3.43 -10.26
C PHE A 28 5.60 3.98 -11.64
N ASP A 29 6.00 3.10 -12.56
CA ASP A 29 6.40 3.49 -13.91
C ASP A 29 5.22 3.71 -14.86
N ASN A 30 4.07 3.03 -14.65
CA ASN A 30 2.96 3.01 -15.62
C ASN A 30 1.65 3.61 -15.09
N VAL A 31 1.57 3.93 -13.80
CA VAL A 31 0.39 4.52 -13.17
C VAL A 31 0.72 5.92 -12.65
N PRO A 32 -0.01 6.97 -13.08
CA PRO A 32 0.09 8.29 -12.49
C PRO A 32 -0.05 8.24 -10.97
N LEU A 33 0.85 8.93 -10.25
CA LEU A 33 0.91 8.92 -8.79
C LEU A 33 -0.41 9.33 -8.12
N GLU A 34 -1.21 10.19 -8.76
CA GLU A 34 -2.56 10.57 -8.33
C GLU A 34 -3.55 9.40 -8.18
N ARG A 35 -3.24 8.24 -8.79
CA ARG A 35 -4.02 7.01 -8.67
C ARG A 35 -3.46 6.04 -7.62
N LEU A 36 -2.35 6.39 -6.98
CA LEU A 36 -1.70 5.60 -5.94
C LEU A 36 -1.94 6.25 -4.57
N SER A 37 -2.18 5.43 -3.57
CA SER A 37 -2.44 5.91 -2.22
C SER A 37 -1.94 4.94 -1.15
N CYS A 38 -1.71 5.41 0.06
CA CYS A 38 -1.51 4.56 1.24
C CYS A 38 -1.96 5.30 2.51
N LEU A 39 -2.04 4.59 3.63
CA LEU A 39 -2.25 5.21 4.93
C LEU A 39 -0.95 5.92 5.38
N ALA A 40 -1.05 7.07 6.04
CA ALA A 40 0.12 7.80 6.53
C ALA A 40 1.00 6.96 7.47
N ILE A 41 0.37 6.15 8.33
CA ILE A 41 1.10 5.22 9.20
C ILE A 41 1.81 4.11 8.41
N GLY A 42 1.28 3.71 7.25
CA GLY A 42 1.91 2.75 6.34
C GLY A 42 3.18 3.30 5.72
N ALA A 43 3.20 4.58 5.33
CA ALA A 43 4.44 5.24 4.86
C ALA A 43 5.52 5.29 5.96
N MET A 44 5.11 5.52 7.21
CA MET A 44 6.01 5.46 8.37
C MET A 44 6.53 4.04 8.61
N GLU A 45 5.71 3.02 8.43
CA GLU A 45 6.12 1.62 8.53
C GLU A 45 7.11 1.24 7.44
N VAL A 46 6.93 1.71 6.21
CA VAL A 46 7.92 1.53 5.13
C VAL A 46 9.27 2.14 5.50
N PHE A 47 9.28 3.35 6.06
CA PHE A 47 10.51 3.96 6.59
C PHE A 47 11.17 3.07 7.66
N TRP A 48 10.37 2.56 8.62
CA TRP A 48 10.86 1.65 9.66
C TRP A 48 11.42 0.34 9.08
N ILE A 49 10.78 -0.24 8.07
CA ILE A 49 11.27 -1.45 7.38
C ILE A 49 12.65 -1.19 6.77
N CYS A 50 12.86 -0.04 6.12
CA CYS A 50 14.17 0.35 5.58
C CYS A 50 15.23 0.47 6.69
N VAL A 51 14.91 1.13 7.82
CA VAL A 51 15.82 1.27 8.97
C VAL A 51 16.19 -0.11 9.53
N ARG A 52 15.20 -0.98 9.74
CA ARG A 52 15.43 -2.34 10.24
C ARG A 52 16.36 -3.12 9.32
N LYS A 53 16.13 -3.07 8.00
CA LYS A 53 16.99 -3.75 7.02
C LYS A 53 18.42 -3.23 6.99
N GLN A 54 18.62 -1.93 7.17
CA GLN A 54 19.96 -1.35 7.28
C GLN A 54 20.66 -1.86 8.54
N ASN A 55 19.99 -1.83 9.69
CA ASN A 55 20.54 -2.31 10.96
C ASN A 55 20.86 -3.80 10.93
N ASP A 56 20.05 -4.60 10.23
CA ASP A 56 20.25 -6.04 10.03
C ASP A 56 21.31 -6.34 8.95
N GLY A 57 21.90 -5.33 8.31
CA GLY A 57 22.89 -5.49 7.23
C GLY A 57 22.33 -6.05 5.92
N ARG A 58 21.00 -6.09 5.74
CA ARG A 58 20.34 -6.58 4.52
C ARG A 58 20.39 -5.59 3.37
N ILE A 59 20.58 -4.30 3.68
CA ILE A 59 20.86 -3.25 2.70
C ILE A 59 22.06 -2.43 3.17
N THR A 60 22.83 -1.94 2.22
CA THR A 60 23.96 -1.02 2.46
C THR A 60 23.48 0.38 2.84
N ASN A 61 24.35 1.19 3.45
CA ASN A 61 24.07 2.61 3.73
C ASN A 61 23.65 3.36 2.46
N HIS A 62 24.32 3.12 1.33
CA HIS A 62 23.98 3.76 0.05
C HIS A 62 22.59 3.34 -0.45
N GLN A 63 22.23 2.05 -0.34
CA GLN A 63 20.89 1.59 -0.68
C GLN A 63 19.83 2.21 0.22
N PHE A 64 20.09 2.33 1.53
CA PHE A 64 19.21 2.99 2.47
C PHE A 64 19.01 4.48 2.14
N GLU A 65 20.09 5.23 1.90
CA GLU A 65 20.00 6.66 1.52
C GLU A 65 19.20 6.87 0.24
N ARG A 66 19.40 6.01 -0.77
CA ARG A 66 18.59 6.02 -2.00
C ARG A 66 17.12 5.72 -1.70
N ALA A 67 16.84 4.67 -0.92
CA ALA A 67 15.49 4.26 -0.54
C ALA A 67 14.72 5.39 0.17
N ILE A 68 15.35 6.04 1.15
CA ILE A 68 14.72 7.13 1.91
C ILE A 68 14.55 8.39 1.05
N THR A 69 15.50 8.70 0.17
CA THR A 69 15.36 9.81 -0.79
C THR A 69 14.14 9.61 -1.68
N LEU A 70 13.98 8.40 -2.24
CA LEU A 70 12.83 8.06 -3.09
C LEU A 70 11.52 8.09 -2.31
N LEU A 71 11.43 7.43 -1.15
CA LEU A 71 10.23 7.43 -0.31
C LEU A 71 9.80 8.85 0.06
N ARG A 72 10.77 9.72 0.37
CA ARG A 72 10.50 11.13 0.68
C ARG A 72 9.93 11.87 -0.51
N GLY A 73 10.52 11.71 -1.69
CA GLY A 73 10.10 12.39 -2.91
C GLY A 73 8.74 11.91 -3.42
N GLU A 74 8.52 10.59 -3.42
CA GLU A 74 7.35 9.96 -4.02
C GLU A 74 6.12 9.95 -3.09
N VAL A 75 6.27 9.67 -1.79
CA VAL A 75 5.13 9.37 -0.90
C VAL A 75 4.95 10.38 0.23
N ILE A 76 6.04 10.83 0.85
CA ILE A 76 5.98 11.69 2.05
C ILE A 76 5.85 13.18 1.68
N ASN A 77 6.41 13.60 0.54
CA ASN A 77 6.35 14.97 0.08
C ASN A 77 4.90 15.38 -0.21
N THR A 78 4.41 16.45 0.45
CA THR A 78 3.05 16.97 0.25
C THR A 78 2.83 17.61 -1.12
N GLN A 79 3.90 17.83 -1.89
CA GLN A 79 3.82 18.27 -3.29
C GLN A 79 3.81 17.10 -4.29
N SER A 80 3.95 15.85 -3.82
CA SER A 80 3.75 14.68 -4.65
C SER A 80 2.26 14.45 -4.90
N ASP A 81 1.92 13.96 -6.09
CA ASP A 81 0.53 13.58 -6.42
C ASP A 81 0.12 12.25 -5.75
N PHE A 82 1.07 11.50 -5.17
CA PHE A 82 0.76 10.30 -4.39
C PHE A 82 -0.09 10.66 -3.17
N LYS A 83 -1.24 9.99 -3.01
CA LYS A 83 -2.21 10.33 -1.96
C LYS A 83 -1.91 9.59 -0.64
N THR A 84 -1.31 10.29 0.30
CA THR A 84 -1.15 9.79 1.68
C THR A 84 -2.38 10.13 2.53
N ILE A 85 -3.09 9.11 3.02
CA ILE A 85 -4.35 9.26 3.77
C ILE A 85 -4.07 9.48 5.25
N SER A 86 -4.65 10.55 5.82
CA SER A 86 -4.57 10.85 7.25
C SER A 86 -5.32 9.83 8.11
N VAL A 87 -4.93 9.73 9.38
CA VAL A 87 -5.57 8.86 10.37
C VAL A 87 -6.42 9.69 11.33
N PRO A 88 -7.72 9.91 11.05
CA PRO A 88 -8.63 10.51 12.02
C PRO A 88 -9.10 9.49 13.06
N ASP A 89 -9.53 9.96 14.24
CA ASP A 89 -10.09 9.10 15.30
C ASP A 89 -11.23 8.21 14.81
N SER A 90 -12.06 8.71 13.89
CA SER A 90 -13.16 7.94 13.30
C SER A 90 -12.67 6.69 12.55
N LEU A 91 -11.52 6.77 11.90
CA LEU A 91 -10.89 5.63 11.21
C LEU A 91 -10.32 4.65 12.23
N VAL A 92 -9.67 5.15 13.29
CA VAL A 92 -9.11 4.33 14.36
C VAL A 92 -10.21 3.51 15.02
N TRP A 93 -11.25 4.17 15.55
CA TRP A 93 -12.34 3.48 16.24
C TRP A 93 -13.21 2.65 15.29
N GLY A 94 -13.42 3.11 14.05
CA GLY A 94 -14.14 2.36 13.03
C GLY A 94 -13.41 1.11 12.52
N SER A 95 -12.14 0.93 12.84
CA SER A 95 -11.38 -0.28 12.49
C SER A 95 -11.57 -1.45 13.46
N MET A 96 -12.17 -1.21 14.64
CA MET A 96 -12.30 -2.25 15.68
C MET A 96 -13.13 -3.45 15.24
N ASP A 97 -14.23 -3.24 14.52
CA ASP A 97 -15.07 -4.33 14.02
C ASP A 97 -14.30 -5.28 13.07
N LEU A 98 -13.32 -4.75 12.32
CA LEU A 98 -12.47 -5.53 11.41
C LEU A 98 -11.44 -6.35 12.19
N ILE A 99 -10.97 -5.85 13.34
CA ILE A 99 -10.10 -6.61 14.25
C ILE A 99 -10.85 -7.82 14.78
N GLU A 100 -12.08 -7.62 15.27
CA GLU A 100 -12.89 -8.71 15.83
C GLU A 100 -13.27 -9.74 14.76
N THR A 101 -13.67 -9.28 13.58
CA THR A 101 -14.17 -10.15 12.50
C THR A 101 -13.05 -10.95 11.84
N TYR A 102 -11.89 -10.33 11.59
CA TYR A 102 -10.83 -10.92 10.77
C TYR A 102 -9.53 -11.21 11.53
N SER A 103 -9.49 -10.91 12.84
CA SER A 103 -8.29 -11.08 13.69
C SER A 103 -7.05 -10.36 13.12
N LEU A 104 -7.26 -9.15 12.60
CA LEU A 104 -6.21 -8.27 12.07
C LEU A 104 -5.46 -7.57 13.21
N ASN A 105 -4.21 -7.18 12.97
CA ASN A 105 -3.53 -6.26 13.87
C ASN A 105 -4.12 -4.84 13.71
N SER A 106 -3.83 -3.93 14.64
CA SER A 106 -4.41 -2.58 14.64
C SER A 106 -4.10 -1.78 13.36
N VAL A 107 -2.88 -1.89 12.82
CA VAL A 107 -2.47 -1.19 11.60
C VAL A 107 -3.14 -1.80 10.38
N ASP A 108 -3.13 -3.14 10.25
CA ASP A 108 -3.80 -3.86 9.15
C ASP A 108 -5.31 -3.51 9.11
N ALA A 109 -5.96 -3.46 10.28
CA ALA A 109 -7.37 -3.11 10.39
C ALA A 109 -7.63 -1.65 9.97
N MET A 110 -6.76 -0.72 10.36
CA MET A 110 -6.83 0.67 9.91
C MET A 110 -6.60 0.82 8.41
N VAL A 111 -5.65 0.08 7.84
CA VAL A 111 -5.39 0.04 6.39
C VAL A 111 -6.62 -0.47 5.66
N LEU A 112 -7.20 -1.59 6.10
CA LEU A 112 -8.42 -2.14 5.50
C LEU A 112 -9.58 -1.15 5.61
N ARG A 113 -9.81 -0.56 6.80
CA ARG A 113 -10.87 0.43 6.98
C ARG A 113 -10.71 1.61 6.03
N SER A 114 -9.49 2.15 5.94
CA SER A 114 -9.17 3.25 5.03
C SER A 114 -9.41 2.88 3.56
N ALA A 115 -8.98 1.69 3.14
CA ALA A 115 -9.19 1.22 1.78
C ALA A 115 -10.67 1.06 1.46
N LEU A 116 -11.49 0.56 2.39
CA LEU A 116 -12.95 0.47 2.22
C LEU A 116 -13.61 1.84 2.06
N ASP A 117 -13.22 2.81 2.89
CA ASP A 117 -13.74 4.18 2.80
C ASP A 117 -13.39 4.81 1.43
N VAL A 118 -12.13 4.67 0.99
CA VAL A 118 -11.69 5.15 -0.35
C VAL A 118 -12.41 4.40 -1.47
N ALA A 119 -12.60 3.09 -1.35
CA ALA A 119 -13.29 2.29 -2.37
C ALA A 119 -14.75 2.72 -2.52
N ALA A 120 -15.43 3.05 -1.41
CA ALA A 120 -16.78 3.59 -1.44
C ALA A 120 -16.85 4.94 -2.18
N GLU A 121 -15.91 5.85 -1.91
CA GLU A 121 -15.80 7.12 -2.63
C GLU A 121 -15.58 6.92 -4.14
N ARG A 122 -14.70 6.00 -4.52
CA ARG A 122 -14.36 5.71 -5.93
C ARG A 122 -15.50 5.04 -6.69
N ARG A 123 -16.22 4.13 -6.04
CA ARG A 123 -17.38 3.45 -6.63
C ARG A 123 -18.47 4.45 -7.04
N ASN A 124 -18.66 5.54 -6.29
CA ASN A 124 -19.63 6.58 -6.61
C ASN A 124 -19.36 7.30 -7.94
N VAL A 125 -18.12 7.28 -8.42
CA VAL A 125 -17.70 7.87 -9.70
C VAL A 125 -17.40 6.81 -10.78
N GLY A 126 -17.73 5.53 -10.53
CA GLY A 126 -17.51 4.43 -11.47
C GLY A 126 -16.08 3.89 -11.51
N ASP A 127 -15.26 4.23 -10.51
CA ASP A 127 -13.89 3.76 -10.37
C ASP A 127 -13.78 2.55 -9.43
N VAL A 128 -12.69 1.81 -9.58
CA VAL A 128 -12.39 0.60 -8.80
C VAL A 128 -11.12 0.81 -8.00
N LEU A 129 -11.16 0.50 -6.71
CA LEU A 129 -9.98 0.47 -5.85
C LEU A 129 -9.48 -0.97 -5.69
N VAL A 130 -8.18 -1.15 -5.86
CA VAL A 130 -7.48 -2.40 -5.60
C VAL A 130 -6.58 -2.22 -4.37
N LEU A 131 -6.72 -3.10 -3.38
CA LEU A 131 -5.78 -3.17 -2.26
C LEU A 131 -4.55 -3.98 -2.68
N VAL A 132 -3.38 -3.35 -2.60
CA VAL A 132 -2.08 -3.93 -2.93
C VAL A 132 -1.32 -4.21 -1.64
N ALA A 133 -1.15 -5.50 -1.31
CA ALA A 133 -0.46 -5.93 -0.08
C ALA A 133 0.24 -7.28 -0.30
N SER A 134 1.24 -7.60 0.52
CA SER A 134 1.86 -8.94 0.55
C SER A 134 1.33 -9.77 1.73
N ASP A 135 0.78 -9.13 2.76
CA ASP A 135 0.18 -9.82 3.90
C ASP A 135 -1.11 -10.57 3.52
N GLN A 136 -1.03 -11.89 3.56
CA GLN A 136 -2.10 -12.79 3.16
C GLN A 136 -3.36 -12.69 4.04
N ARG A 137 -3.21 -12.34 5.33
CA ARG A 137 -4.36 -12.21 6.23
C ARG A 137 -5.13 -10.93 5.90
N LEU A 138 -4.43 -9.82 5.66
CA LEU A 138 -5.02 -8.56 5.22
C LEU A 138 -5.74 -8.73 3.87
N LEU A 139 -5.11 -9.37 2.89
CA LEU A 139 -5.73 -9.61 1.58
C LEU A 139 -6.98 -10.47 1.65
N ARG A 140 -6.99 -11.53 2.47
CA ARG A 140 -8.20 -12.36 2.67
C ARG A 140 -9.34 -11.56 3.28
N ALA A 141 -9.06 -10.72 4.27
CA ALA A 141 -10.06 -9.85 4.88
C ALA A 141 -10.61 -8.83 3.87
N ALA A 142 -9.73 -8.20 3.09
CA ALA A 142 -10.11 -7.26 2.04
C ALA A 142 -11.02 -7.90 0.98
N HIS A 143 -10.66 -9.09 0.51
CA HIS A 143 -11.47 -9.85 -0.44
C HIS A 143 -12.84 -10.23 0.15
N ALA A 144 -12.90 -10.60 1.45
CA ALA A 144 -14.16 -10.91 2.12
C ALA A 144 -15.08 -9.67 2.23
N GLU A 145 -14.51 -8.48 2.38
CA GLU A 145 -15.22 -7.19 2.34
C GLU A 145 -15.55 -6.72 0.90
N GLY A 146 -15.22 -7.51 -0.12
CA GLY A 146 -15.54 -7.24 -1.52
C GLY A 146 -14.60 -6.24 -2.20
N LEU A 147 -13.41 -5.98 -1.63
CA LEU A 147 -12.35 -5.26 -2.34
C LEU A 147 -11.66 -6.16 -3.37
N GLN A 148 -11.25 -5.52 -4.46
CA GLN A 148 -10.31 -6.14 -5.37
C GLN A 148 -8.92 -6.12 -4.73
N ILE A 149 -8.16 -7.19 -4.93
CA ILE A 149 -6.85 -7.37 -4.31
C ILE A 149 -5.77 -7.65 -5.34
N PHE A 150 -4.54 -7.30 -4.99
CA PHE A 150 -3.35 -7.67 -5.75
C PHE A 150 -2.18 -7.96 -4.79
N ASN A 151 -1.58 -9.13 -4.94
CA ASN A 151 -0.39 -9.53 -4.23
C ASN A 151 0.84 -9.52 -5.16
N PRO A 152 1.81 -8.62 -4.98
CA PRO A 152 3.00 -8.58 -5.83
C PRO A 152 3.89 -9.83 -5.72
N GLU A 153 3.75 -10.65 -4.70
CA GLU A 153 4.51 -11.89 -4.56
C GLU A 153 3.88 -13.09 -5.28
N GLN A 154 2.60 -12.99 -5.66
CA GLN A 154 1.83 -14.13 -6.18
C GLN A 154 1.14 -13.85 -7.52
N ASP A 155 0.59 -12.65 -7.69
CA ASP A 155 -0.16 -12.28 -8.88
C ASP A 155 0.77 -11.91 -10.04
N SER A 156 0.29 -12.17 -11.25
CA SER A 156 1.06 -11.89 -12.46
C SER A 156 1.03 -10.41 -12.83
N GLN A 157 2.09 -9.92 -13.48
CA GLN A 157 2.10 -8.56 -14.05
C GLN A 157 1.04 -8.39 -15.15
N GLN A 158 0.61 -9.47 -15.81
CA GLN A 158 -0.46 -9.41 -16.82
C GLN A 158 -1.75 -8.84 -16.22
N THR A 159 -2.09 -9.26 -14.99
CA THR A 159 -3.24 -8.73 -14.25
C THR A 159 -3.20 -7.20 -14.11
N LEU A 160 -2.01 -6.64 -13.86
CA LEU A 160 -1.84 -5.18 -13.78
C LEU A 160 -1.96 -4.51 -15.13
N THR A 161 -1.42 -5.15 -16.17
CA THR A 161 -1.48 -4.64 -17.54
C THR A 161 -2.95 -4.52 -17.98
N ASP A 162 -3.77 -5.51 -17.66
CA ASP A 162 -5.21 -5.52 -17.98
C ASP A 162 -6.00 -4.42 -17.25
N TRP A 163 -5.52 -3.94 -16.10
CA TRP A 163 -6.17 -2.85 -15.35
C TRP A 163 -5.69 -1.45 -15.74
N ILE A 164 -4.48 -1.35 -16.27
CA ILE A 164 -3.84 -0.06 -16.60
C ILE A 164 -4.04 0.32 -18.08
N SER A 165 -4.31 -0.66 -18.95
CA SER A 165 -4.66 -0.45 -20.37
C SER A 165 -5.98 0.28 -20.56
#